data_AF-A0A0F8B6A1-F1
#
_entry.id   AF-A0A0F8B6A1-F1
#
_cell.length_a   1.000
_cell.length_b   1.000
_cell.length_c   1.000
_cell.angle_alpha   90.00
_cell.angle_beta   90.00
_cell.angle_gamma   90.00
#
_symmetry.space_group_name_H-M   'P 1'
#
loop_
_entity.id
_entity.type
_entity.pdbx_description
1 polymer ?
#
loop_
_entity_poly.entity_id
_entity_poly.type
_entity_poly.pdbx_seq_one_letter_code
_entity_poly.pdbx_strand_id
1 'polypeptide(L)'
;MVAAVKALKESGVGVTQTLEILHSDNPNVPLLPRDIYNARAAIARNPEAVATGLAENRAAIYSKPSISTEDRLKAELRMQLAEAKEELETLKVESQKEIESLKNTLKEKEKMISKFEMFIDLCNHRVTVRLEDDPPAQPGRSSDK
;
A
#
# COMPACT_ATOMS: atom_id res chain seq x y z
N MET A 1 -26.29 -16.03 -38.52
CA MET A 1 -27.21 -16.88 -37.71
C MET A 1 -28.08 -16.06 -36.74
N VAL A 2 -27.54 -15.37 -35.73
CA VAL A 2 -28.35 -14.64 -34.72
C VAL A 2 -29.25 -13.55 -35.34
N ALA A 3 -28.77 -12.81 -36.35
CA ALA A 3 -29.59 -11.82 -37.07
C ALA A 3 -30.81 -12.43 -37.78
N ALA A 4 -30.63 -13.59 -38.42
CA ALA A 4 -31.73 -14.33 -39.06
C ALA A 4 -32.74 -14.86 -38.02
N VAL A 5 -32.26 -15.32 -36.87
CA VAL A 5 -33.12 -15.71 -35.74
C VAL A 5 -33.91 -14.51 -35.19
N LYS A 6 -33.32 -13.30 -35.17
CA LYS A 6 -33.99 -12.06 -34.74
C LYS A 6 -35.14 -11.70 -35.69
N ALA A 7 -34.89 -11.69 -37.01
CA ALA A 7 -35.91 -11.42 -38.01
C ALA A 7 -37.08 -12.42 -37.93
N LEU A 8 -36.79 -13.72 -37.81
CA LEU A 8 -37.83 -14.75 -37.70
C LEU A 8 -38.62 -14.67 -36.39
N LYS A 9 -37.98 -14.26 -35.28
CA LYS A 9 -38.67 -14.01 -34.00
C LYS A 9 -39.61 -12.80 -34.11
N GLU A 10 -39.17 -11.72 -34.76
CA GLU A 10 -39.99 -10.51 -34.99
C GLU A 10 -41.19 -10.80 -35.91
N SER A 11 -41.02 -11.69 -36.88
CA SER A 11 -42.11 -12.21 -37.73
C SER A 11 -43.05 -13.21 -37.03
N GLY A 12 -42.87 -13.48 -35.74
CA GLY A 12 -43.76 -14.34 -34.94
C GLY A 12 -43.56 -15.85 -35.12
N VAL A 13 -42.47 -16.28 -35.76
CA VAL A 13 -42.21 -17.71 -36.07
C VAL A 13 -41.80 -18.48 -34.81
N GLY A 14 -42.25 -19.73 -34.66
CA GLY A 14 -41.89 -20.63 -33.55
C GLY A 14 -40.43 -21.11 -33.61
N VAL A 15 -39.91 -21.68 -32.51
CA VAL A 15 -38.51 -22.16 -32.43
C VAL A 15 -38.23 -23.31 -33.41
N THR A 16 -39.16 -24.26 -33.52
CA THR A 16 -39.06 -25.42 -34.42
C THR A 16 -39.06 -24.99 -35.88
N GLN A 17 -39.99 -24.11 -36.26
CA GLN A 17 -40.07 -23.53 -37.60
C GLN A 17 -38.84 -22.68 -37.94
N THR A 18 -38.32 -21.92 -36.97
CA THR A 18 -37.07 -21.15 -37.16
C THR A 18 -35.90 -22.07 -37.48
N LEU A 19 -35.83 -23.23 -36.82
CA LEU A 19 -34.78 -24.22 -37.05
C LEU A 19 -34.89 -24.83 -38.47
N GLU A 20 -36.09 -25.21 -38.89
CA GLU A 20 -36.35 -25.78 -40.23
C GLU A 20 -36.01 -24.79 -41.36
N ILE A 21 -36.41 -23.54 -41.22
CA ILE A 21 -36.09 -22.46 -42.18
C ILE A 21 -34.58 -22.27 -42.27
N LEU A 22 -33.89 -22.19 -41.13
CA LEU A 22 -32.43 -21.97 -41.13
C LEU A 22 -31.65 -23.15 -41.70
N HIS A 23 -32.13 -24.39 -41.52
CA HIS A 23 -31.55 -25.59 -42.15
C HIS A 23 -31.79 -25.60 -43.66
N SER A 24 -32.95 -25.12 -44.11
CA SER A 24 -33.28 -25.01 -45.54
C SER A 24 -32.40 -23.95 -46.22
N ASP A 25 -32.18 -22.81 -45.56
CA ASP A 25 -31.35 -21.73 -46.07
C ASP A 25 -29.84 -22.05 -45.98
N ASN A 26 -29.42 -22.90 -45.03
CA ASN A 26 -28.02 -23.24 -44.77
C ASN A 26 -27.83 -24.75 -44.54
N PRO A 27 -27.95 -25.60 -45.58
CA PRO A 27 -27.92 -27.05 -45.44
C PRO A 27 -26.56 -27.61 -44.94
N ASN A 28 -25.49 -26.83 -45.08
CA ASN A 28 -24.14 -27.23 -44.65
C ASN A 28 -23.85 -26.93 -43.17
N VAL A 29 -24.76 -26.28 -42.45
CA VAL A 29 -24.56 -25.89 -41.05
C VAL A 29 -25.55 -26.65 -40.17
N PRO A 30 -25.14 -27.72 -39.48
CA PRO A 30 -26.03 -28.49 -38.62
C PRO A 30 -26.36 -27.69 -37.35
N LEU A 31 -27.48 -26.97 -37.37
CA LEU A 31 -28.01 -26.26 -36.21
C LEU A 31 -28.84 -27.19 -35.31
N LEU A 32 -28.72 -27.01 -34.00
CA LEU A 32 -29.57 -27.71 -33.02
C LEU A 32 -30.67 -26.77 -32.50
N PRO A 33 -31.82 -27.30 -32.02
CA PRO A 33 -32.85 -26.49 -31.38
C PRO A 33 -32.29 -25.60 -30.25
N ARG A 34 -31.30 -26.12 -29.50
CA ARG A 34 -30.60 -25.39 -28.43
C ARG A 34 -29.96 -24.10 -28.93
N ASP A 35 -29.40 -24.09 -30.13
CA ASP A 35 -28.72 -22.91 -30.67
C ASP A 35 -29.72 -21.79 -30.95
N ILE A 36 -30.94 -22.15 -31.38
CA ILE A 36 -32.03 -21.20 -31.59
C ILE A 36 -32.51 -20.63 -30.25
N TYR A 37 -32.62 -21.46 -29.21
CA TYR A 37 -32.93 -20.98 -27.85
C TYR A 37 -31.86 -20.02 -27.31
N ASN A 38 -30.59 -20.38 -27.46
CA ASN A 38 -29.46 -19.54 -27.05
C ASN A 38 -29.47 -18.20 -27.81
N ALA A 39 -29.70 -18.23 -29.12
CA ALA A 39 -29.80 -17.03 -29.94
C ALA A 39 -30.98 -16.14 -29.50
N ARG A 40 -32.17 -16.70 -29.27
CA ARG A 40 -33.34 -15.94 -28.78
C ARG A 40 -33.12 -15.34 -27.39
N ALA A 41 -32.47 -16.07 -26.50
CA ALA A 41 -32.12 -15.58 -25.17
C ALA A 41 -31.09 -14.45 -25.24
N ALA A 42 -30.08 -14.57 -26.11
CA ALA A 42 -29.10 -13.52 -26.35
C ALA A 42 -29.75 -12.24 -26.90
N ILE A 43 -30.65 -12.37 -27.89
CA ILE A 43 -31.44 -11.25 -28.44
C ILE A 43 -32.29 -10.58 -27.36
N ALA A 44 -32.90 -11.35 -26.45
CA ALA A 44 -33.71 -10.80 -25.37
C ALA A 44 -32.89 -10.03 -24.32
N ARG A 45 -31.65 -10.46 -24.06
CA ARG A 45 -30.75 -9.79 -23.10
C ARG A 45 -30.16 -8.51 -23.67
N ASN A 46 -29.75 -8.50 -24.94
CA ASN A 46 -29.15 -7.35 -25.61
C ASN A 46 -29.75 -7.14 -27.01
N PRO A 47 -30.88 -6.44 -27.15
CA PRO A 47 -31.56 -6.24 -28.44
C PRO A 47 -30.74 -5.46 -29.47
N GLU A 48 -29.94 -4.50 -29.01
CA GLU A 48 -29.13 -3.56 -29.80
C GLU A 48 -27.81 -4.18 -30.32
N ALA A 49 -27.23 -5.11 -29.56
CA ALA A 49 -25.89 -5.68 -29.87
C ALA A 49 -25.86 -6.61 -31.09
N VAL A 50 -27.03 -6.92 -31.66
CA VAL A 50 -27.16 -7.82 -32.83
C VAL A 50 -26.89 -7.08 -34.14
N ALA A 51 -26.94 -5.75 -34.17
CA ALA A 51 -26.71 -4.93 -35.36
C ALA A 51 -25.22 -4.69 -35.67
N THR A 52 -24.35 -4.79 -34.66
CA THR A 52 -22.91 -4.71 -34.87
C THR A 52 -22.41 -6.06 -35.37
N GLY A 53 -22.18 -6.14 -36.68
CA GLY A 53 -21.53 -7.26 -37.35
C GLY A 53 -20.39 -7.78 -36.50
N LEU A 54 -20.59 -8.98 -35.97
CA LEU A 54 -19.68 -9.65 -35.07
C LEU A 54 -18.35 -9.78 -35.82
N ALA A 55 -17.40 -8.92 -35.43
CA ALA A 55 -16.05 -8.89 -35.96
C ALA A 55 -15.54 -10.33 -36.06
N GLU A 56 -15.32 -10.75 -37.31
CA GLU A 56 -14.80 -12.04 -37.67
C GLU A 56 -13.49 -12.29 -36.90
N ASN A 57 -13.35 -13.53 -36.41
CA ASN A 57 -12.10 -14.13 -35.93
C ASN A 57 -11.52 -13.65 -34.58
N ARG A 58 -12.03 -14.21 -33.47
CA ARG A 58 -11.24 -15.15 -32.63
C ARG A 58 -12.08 -15.75 -31.50
N ALA A 59 -11.84 -17.03 -31.23
CA ALA A 59 -12.23 -17.69 -29.99
C ALA A 59 -11.57 -16.97 -28.80
N ALA A 60 -12.27 -16.01 -28.19
CA ALA A 60 -11.86 -15.36 -26.96
C ALA A 60 -12.20 -16.24 -25.74
N ILE A 61 -11.74 -17.49 -25.73
CA ILE A 61 -11.90 -18.38 -24.56
C ILE A 61 -10.90 -17.99 -23.44
N TYR A 62 -9.83 -17.22 -23.77
CA TYR A 62 -8.82 -16.74 -22.81
C TYR A 62 -8.40 -15.28 -23.03
N SER A 63 -9.32 -14.39 -23.41
CA SER A 63 -9.03 -12.96 -23.33
C SER A 63 -9.25 -12.50 -21.89
N LYS A 64 -8.18 -12.46 -21.07
CA LYS A 64 -8.24 -11.77 -19.78
C LYS A 64 -8.77 -10.34 -20.05
N PRO A 65 -9.82 -9.87 -19.36
CA PRO A 65 -10.30 -8.50 -19.56
C PRO A 65 -9.11 -7.57 -19.44
N SER A 66 -8.99 -6.62 -20.38
CA SER A 66 -7.92 -5.63 -20.35
C SER A 66 -7.97 -4.95 -19.00
N ILE A 67 -6.92 -5.12 -18.20
CA ILE A 67 -6.80 -4.49 -16.88
C ILE A 67 -7.06 -2.99 -17.07
N SER A 68 -8.08 -2.48 -16.38
CA SER A 68 -8.43 -1.07 -16.44
C SER A 68 -7.25 -0.22 -15.97
N THR A 69 -7.14 1.01 -16.48
CA THR A 69 -6.17 1.99 -15.98
C THR A 69 -6.32 2.18 -14.46
N GLU A 70 -7.55 2.09 -13.94
CA GLU A 70 -7.81 2.11 -12.49
C GLU A 70 -7.23 0.91 -11.75
N ASP A 71 -7.27 -0.28 -12.33
CA ASP A 71 -6.76 -1.49 -11.69
C ASP A 71 -5.22 -1.47 -11.61
N ARG A 72 -4.57 -0.90 -12.64
CA ARG A 72 -3.13 -0.61 -12.61
C ARG A 72 -2.78 0.40 -11.52
N LEU A 73 -3.52 1.51 -11.45
CA LEU A 73 -3.33 2.53 -10.44
C LEU A 73 -3.51 1.98 -9.01
N LYS A 74 -4.53 1.15 -8.79
CA LYS A 74 -4.75 0.49 -7.49
C LYS A 74 -3.63 -0.48 -7.13
N ALA A 75 -3.03 -1.16 -8.09
CA ALA A 75 -1.88 -2.03 -7.84
C ALA A 75 -0.65 -1.22 -7.43
N GLU A 76 -0.38 -0.12 -8.13
CA GLU A 76 0.74 0.77 -7.84
C GLU A 76 0.60 1.47 -6.49
N LEU A 77 -0.61 1.96 -6.16
CA LEU A 77 -0.90 2.52 -4.85
C LEU A 77 -0.71 1.51 -3.71
N ARG A 78 -1.08 0.23 -3.92
CA ARG A 78 -0.84 -0.82 -2.91
C ARG A 78 0.64 -1.07 -2.69
N MET A 79 1.43 -1.06 -3.77
CA MET A 79 2.87 -1.22 -3.71
C MET A 79 3.52 -0.06 -2.95
N GLN A 80 3.19 1.18 -3.32
CA GLN A 80 3.71 2.39 -2.65
C GLN A 80 3.30 2.43 -1.16
N LEU A 81 2.09 1.99 -0.83
CA LEU A 81 1.64 1.94 0.57
C LEU A 81 2.40 0.88 1.37
N ALA A 82 2.72 -0.27 0.76
CA ALA A 82 3.55 -1.29 1.40
C ALA A 82 4.98 -0.77 1.65
N GLU A 83 5.58 -0.13 0.64
CA GLU A 83 6.91 0.47 0.73
C GLU A 83 6.97 1.56 1.81
N ALA A 84 6.01 2.49 1.82
CA ALA A 84 5.94 3.54 2.84
C ALA A 84 5.76 2.99 4.27
N LYS A 85 5.07 1.84 4.43
CA LYS A 85 4.95 1.17 5.73
C LYS A 85 6.26 0.53 6.16
N GLU A 86 6.98 -0.08 5.22
CA GLU A 86 8.29 -0.67 5.48
C GLU A 86 9.30 0.41 5.90
N GLU A 87 9.39 1.50 5.14
CA GLU A 87 10.23 2.65 5.46
C GLU A 87 9.91 3.27 6.83
N LEU A 88 8.63 3.33 7.19
CA LEU A 88 8.21 3.85 8.48
C LEU A 88 8.64 2.93 9.64
N GLU A 89 8.55 1.61 9.45
CA GLU A 89 9.02 0.67 10.47
C GLU A 89 10.55 0.64 10.59
N THR A 90 11.28 0.72 9.47
CA THR A 90 12.75 0.84 9.53
C THR A 90 13.17 2.13 10.24
N LEU A 91 12.55 3.27 9.90
CA LEU A 91 12.84 4.54 10.54
C LEU A 91 12.56 4.53 12.05
N LYS A 92 11.48 3.87 12.50
CA LYS A 92 11.19 3.70 13.92
C LYS A 92 12.28 2.90 14.64
N VAL A 93 12.73 1.80 14.05
CA VAL A 93 13.78 0.94 14.62
C VAL A 93 15.10 1.70 14.71
N GLU A 94 15.48 2.41 13.64
CA GLU A 94 16.68 3.24 13.62
C GLU A 94 16.63 4.37 14.65
N SER A 95 15.50 5.09 14.70
CA SER A 95 15.28 6.17 15.68
C SER A 95 15.35 5.64 17.11
N GLN A 96 14.75 4.49 17.39
CA GLN A 96 14.79 3.88 18.72
C GLN A 96 16.22 3.51 19.12
N LYS A 97 16.99 2.94 18.20
CA LYS A 97 18.40 2.60 18.40
C LYS A 97 19.26 3.85 18.65
N GLU A 98 19.02 4.93 17.91
CA GLU A 98 19.70 6.21 18.11
C GLU A 98 19.36 6.82 19.46
N ILE A 99 18.08 6.81 19.86
CA ILE A 99 17.62 7.28 21.17
C ILE A 99 18.30 6.49 22.29
N GLU A 100 18.40 5.17 22.17
CA GLU A 100 19.07 4.33 23.18
C GLU A 100 20.57 4.62 23.25
N SER A 101 21.22 4.81 22.12
CA SER A 101 22.63 5.24 22.04
C SER A 101 22.84 6.58 22.78
N LEU A 102 22.02 7.59 22.46
CA LEU A 102 22.09 8.91 23.08
C LEU A 102 21.82 8.86 24.59
N LYS A 103 20.84 8.06 25.03
CA LYS A 103 20.56 7.84 26.46
C LYS A 103 21.76 7.22 27.19
N ASN A 104 22.46 6.29 26.56
CA ASN A 104 23.66 5.70 27.14
C ASN A 104 24.80 6.72 27.24
N THR A 105 25.01 7.53 26.19
CA THR A 105 25.97 8.63 26.24
C THR A 105 25.65 9.62 27.37
N LEU A 106 24.38 9.99 27.55
CA LEU A 106 23.97 10.87 28.66
C LEU A 106 24.33 10.27 30.02
N LYS A 107 24.02 8.99 30.26
CA LYS A 107 24.38 8.31 31.51
C LYS A 107 25.88 8.28 31.77
N GLU A 108 26.69 8.09 30.73
CA GLU A 108 28.15 8.12 30.86
C GLU A 108 28.66 9.52 31.21
N LYS A 109 28.09 10.56 30.58
CA LYS A 109 28.43 11.95 30.87
C LYS A 109 28.00 12.35 32.28
N GLU A 110 26.83 11.94 32.74
CA GLU A 110 26.37 12.16 34.12
C GLU A 110 27.31 11.52 35.15
N LYS A 111 27.74 10.27 34.92
CA LYS A 111 28.75 9.62 35.78
C LYS A 111 30.07 10.39 35.82
N MET A 112 30.48 10.95 34.69
CA MET A 112 31.71 11.74 34.60
C MET A 112 31.56 13.07 35.36
N ILE A 113 30.43 13.76 35.18
CA ILE A 113 30.10 14.99 35.91
C ILE A 113 30.11 14.73 37.41
N SER A 114 29.44 13.68 37.89
CA SER A 114 29.41 13.32 39.30
C SER A 114 30.82 13.08 39.88
N LYS A 115 31.72 12.45 39.12
CA LYS A 115 33.12 12.30 39.54
C LYS A 115 33.85 13.63 39.63
N PHE A 116 33.59 14.55 38.70
CA PHE A 116 34.17 15.89 38.74
C PHE A 116 33.63 16.72 39.89
N GLU A 117 32.33 16.63 40.19
CA GLU A 117 31.70 17.28 41.34
C GLU A 117 32.31 16.79 42.65
N MET A 118 32.44 15.47 42.83
CA MET A 118 33.12 14.89 44.00
C MET A 118 34.57 15.37 44.12
N PHE A 119 35.28 15.51 43.01
CA PHE A 119 36.65 16.02 43.01
C PHE A 119 36.71 17.49 43.43
N ILE A 120 35.80 18.32 42.90
CA ILE A 120 35.68 19.74 43.27
C ILE A 120 35.38 19.88 44.77
N ASP A 121 34.45 19.07 45.29
CA ASP A 121 34.10 19.08 46.72
C ASP A 121 35.30 18.74 47.60
N LEU A 122 36.09 17.73 47.22
CA LEU A 122 37.34 17.38 47.91
C LEU A 122 38.36 18.52 47.88
N CYS A 123 38.51 19.19 46.74
CA CYS A 123 39.39 20.36 46.61
C CYS A 123 38.92 21.51 47.52
N ASN A 124 37.63 21.82 47.51
CA ASN A 124 37.04 22.88 48.34
C ASN A 124 37.19 22.56 49.83
N HIS A 125 36.96 21.31 50.24
CA HIS A 125 37.15 20.87 51.61
C HIS A 125 38.61 21.05 52.06
N ARG A 126 39.58 20.64 51.23
CA ARG A 126 41.00 20.81 51.53
C ARG A 126 41.43 22.27 51.65
N VAL A 127 40.88 23.16 50.82
CA VAL A 127 41.13 24.61 50.92
C VAL A 127 40.56 25.16 52.22
N THR A 128 39.36 24.75 52.59
CA THR A 128 38.70 25.18 53.84
C THR A 128 39.51 24.76 55.06
N VAL A 129 39.92 23.49 55.15
CA VAL A 129 40.76 22.98 56.26
C VAL A 129 42.09 23.74 56.35
N ARG A 130 42.75 24.02 55.21
CA ARG A 130 43.98 24.82 55.20
C ARG A 130 43.79 26.26 55.69
N LEU A 131 42.65 26.89 55.39
CA LEU A 131 42.35 28.24 55.87
C LEU A 131 42.01 28.27 57.37
N GLU A 132 41.49 27.16 57.92
CA GLU A 132 41.28 26.99 59.36
C GLU A 132 42.59 26.72 60.10
N ASP A 133 43.48 25.92 59.52
CA ASP A 133 44.81 25.58 60.09
C ASP A 133 45.80 26.75 60.02
N ASP A 134 45.78 27.54 58.94
CA ASP A 134 46.54 28.79 58.76
C ASP A 134 45.56 29.97 58.68
N PRO A 135 45.04 30.46 59.82
CA PRO A 135 44.18 31.63 59.82
C PRO A 135 44.96 32.81 59.24
N PRO A 136 44.34 33.62 58.35
CA PRO A 136 45.02 34.77 57.77
C PRO A 136 45.52 35.67 58.90
N ALA A 137 46.82 35.98 58.89
CA ALA A 137 47.43 36.88 59.85
C ALA A 137 46.63 38.18 59.88
N GLN A 138 46.04 38.51 61.04
CA GLN A 138 45.24 39.71 61.21
C GLN A 138 46.10 40.92 60.79
N PRO A 139 45.70 41.70 59.77
CA PRO A 139 46.42 42.90 59.41
C PRO A 139 46.12 43.96 60.47
N GLY A 140 47.04 44.15 61.42
CA GLY A 140 47.04 45.29 62.32
C GLY A 140 46.87 44.96 63.81
N ARG A 141 47.95 44.49 64.43
CA ARG A 141 48.30 44.96 65.78
C ARG A 141 49.70 45.55 65.72
N SER A 142 49.77 46.85 65.46
CA SER A 142 50.95 47.66 65.75
C SER A 142 51.21 47.56 67.26
N SER A 143 52.31 46.89 67.62
CA SER A 143 52.85 46.93 68.98
C SER A 143 53.52 48.28 69.19
N ASP A 144 52.76 49.27 69.66
CA ASP A 144 53.32 50.42 70.34
C ASP A 144 53.86 49.96 71.70
N LYS A 145 55.20 49.96 71.83
CA LYS A 145 55.95 50.38 73.02
C LYS A 145 57.46 50.35 72.78
#